data_AF-A0A8S3IT34-F1
#
_entry.id   AF-A0A8S3IT34-F1
#
_cell.length_a   1.000
_cell.length_b   1.000
_cell.length_c   1.000
_cell.angle_alpha   90.00
_cell.angle_beta   90.00
_cell.angle_gamma   90.00
#
_symmetry.space_group_name_H-M   'P 1'
#
loop_
_entity.id
_entity.type
_entity.pdbx_description
1 polymer ?
#
loop_
_entity_poly.entity_id
_entity_poly.type
_entity_poly.pdbx_seq_one_letter_code
_entity_poly.pdbx_strand_id
1 'polypeptide(L)' 'GHSVTIELTWDPKEHQFIGKWYVDTSMFRGEDQYELKFEKILKLTANSNLNNP' A
#
# COMPACT_ATOMS: atom_id res chain seq x y z
N GLY A 1 9.99 -25.17 3.74
CA GLY A 1 9.57 -24.02 2.92
C GLY A 1 8.85 -23.05 3.82
N HIS A 2 8.99 -21.75 3.57
CA HIS A 2 8.29 -20.71 4.32
C HIS A 2 7.29 -20.06 3.38
N SER A 3 6.04 -19.92 3.82
CA SER A 3 5.00 -19.24 3.07
C SER A 3 4.69 -17.94 3.79
N VAL A 4 4.76 -16.84 3.05
CA VAL A 4 4.31 -15.52 3.50
C VAL A 4 3.16 -15.13 2.60
N THR A 5 1.99 -14.92 3.21
CA THR A 5 0.80 -14.42 2.52
C THR A 5 0.62 -12.97 2.89
N ILE A 6 0.48 -12.11 1.88
CA ILE A 6 0.12 -10.71 2.05
C ILE A 6 -1.29 -10.53 1.49
N GLU A 7 -2.22 -10.10 2.34
CA GLU A 7 -3.59 -9.75 1.96
C GLU A 7 -3.73 -8.23 2.00
N LEU A 8 -4.18 -7.64 0.90
CA LEU A 8 -4.45 -6.20 0.80
C LEU A 8 -5.94 -5.99 0.61
N THR A 9 -6.54 -5.17 1.48
CA THR A 9 -7.94 -4.77 1.40
C THR A 9 -8.03 -3.26 1.21
N TRP A 10 -8.80 -2.80 0.24
CA TRP A 10 -9.09 -1.37 0.08
C TRP A 10 -10.12 -0.93 1.13
N ASP A 11 -9.78 0.08 1.93
CA ASP A 11 -10.70 0.76 2.84
C ASP A 11 -11.23 2.05 2.18
N PRO A 12 -12.51 2.08 1.77
CA PRO A 12 -13.10 3.25 1.14
C PRO A 12 -13.38 4.40 2.11
N LYS A 13 -13.37 4.18 3.43
CA LYS A 13 -13.61 5.25 4.41
C LYS A 13 -12.39 6.16 4.52
N GLU A 14 -11.24 5.54 4.71
CA GLU A 14 -9.96 6.23 4.86
C GLU A 14 -9.22 6.42 3.52
N HIS A 15 -9.79 5.92 2.41
CA HIS A 15 -9.21 5.97 1.07
C HIS A 15 -7.79 5.38 1.00
N GLN A 16 -7.56 4.25 1.65
CA GLN A 16 -6.24 3.61 1.76
C GLN A 16 -6.32 2.08 1.73
N PHE A 17 -5.18 1.42 1.50
CA PHE A 17 -5.08 -0.04 1.61
C PHE A 17 -4.66 -0.45 3.02
N ILE A 18 -5.39 -1.39 3.61
CA ILE A 18 -5.03 -2.08 4.85
C ILE A 18 -4.42 -3.43 4.47
N GLY A 19 -3.22 -3.71 4.98
CA GLY A 19 -2.51 -4.96 4.76
C GLY A 19 -2.63 -5.90 5.95
N LYS A 20 -2.65 -7.21 5.71
CA LYS A 20 -2.38 -8.22 6.72
C LYS A 20 -1.29 -9.14 6.19
N TRP A 21 -0.33 -9.50 7.05
CA TRP A 21 0.62 -10.53 6.70
C TRP A 21 0.41 -11.77 7.57
N TYR A 22 0.58 -12.92 6.95
CA TYR A 22 0.51 -14.23 7.59
C TYR A 22 1.79 -14.98 7.28
N VAL A 23 2.53 -15.37 8.32
CA VAL A 23 3.71 -16.23 8.20
C VAL A 23 3.32 -17.59 8.75
N ASP A 24 3.33 -18.60 7.89
CA ASP A 24 3.19 -20.00 8.28
C ASP A 24 4.50 -20.75 8.00
N THR A 25 5.08 -21.29 9.06
CA THR A 25 6.28 -22.11 9.01
C THR A 25 6.03 -23.42 9.75
N SER A 26 6.88 -24.42 9.55
CA SER A 26 6.74 -25.71 10.23
C SER A 26 6.85 -25.64 11.76
N MET A 27 7.36 -24.55 12.33
CA MET A 27 7.59 -24.39 13.78
C MET A 27 6.90 -23.18 14.40
N PHE A 28 6.52 -22.18 13.60
CA PHE A 28 6.00 -20.91 14.08
C PHE A 28 4.88 -20.38 13.18
N ARG A 29 3.88 -19.78 13.81
CA ARG A 29 2.81 -19.01 13.16
C ARG A 29 2.83 -17.58 13.69
N GLY A 30 2.73 -16.61 12.79
CA GLY A 30 2.61 -15.20 13.14
C GLY A 30 1.69 -14.49 12.18
N GLU A 31 0.87 -13.57 12.70
CA GLU A 31 0.03 -12.67 11.92
C GLU A 31 0.09 -11.28 12.52
N ASP A 32 0.09 -10.25 11.68
CA ASP A 32 -0.04 -8.85 12.13
C ASP A 32 -0.66 -7.95 11.05
N GLN A 33 -1.16 -6.80 11.49
CA GLN A 33 -1.82 -5.81 10.65
C GLN A 33 -0.90 -4.66 10.26
N TYR A 34 -0.93 -4.43 8.96
CA TYR A 34 -0.32 -3.40 8.15
C TYR A 34 -1.12 -2.17 7.76
N GLU A 35 -0.56 -0.96 7.82
CA GLU A 35 -1.10 0.14 7.01
C GLU A 35 -0.16 0.47 5.85
N LEU A 36 -0.66 0.45 4.62
CA LEU A 36 0.10 0.88 3.44
C LEU A 36 -0.12 2.38 3.21
N LYS A 37 0.80 3.16 3.75
CA LYS A 37 0.83 4.61 3.52
C LYS A 37 1.43 4.89 2.15
N PHE A 38 0.60 5.30 1.20
CA PHE A 38 1.10 5.87 -0.03
C PHE A 38 1.58 7.29 0.27
N GLU A 39 2.89 7.50 0.33
CA GLU A 39 3.41 8.87 0.25
C GLU A 39 2.95 9.44 -1.08
N LYS A 40 2.05 10.43 -1.01
CA LYS A 40 1.56 11.14 -2.18
C LYS A 40 2.76 11.80 -2.85
N ILE A 41 3.32 11.15 -3.87
CA ILE A 41 4.30 11.78 -4.75
C ILE A 41 3.53 12.86 -5.52
N LEU A 42 3.44 14.05 -4.91
CA LEU A 42 3.06 15.28 -5.55
C LEU A 42 4.16 15.62 -6.55
N LYS A 43 4.17 14.95 -7.71
CA LYS A 43 4.76 15.54 -8.90
C LYS A 43 3.83 16.68 -9.30
N LEU A 44 4.05 17.84 -8.68
CA LEU A 44 3.71 19.15 -9.21
C LEU A 44 4.29 19.19 -10.63
N THR A 45 3.49 18.82 -11.62
CA THR A 45 3.82 19.12 -13.01
C THR A 45 3.51 20.60 -13.16
N ALA A 46 4.57 21.39 -13.02
CA ALA A 46 4.57 22.82 -13.19
C ALA A 46 4.00 23.19 -14.57
N ASN A 47 3.14 24.21 -14.56
CA ASN A 47 2.85 25.15 -15.63
C ASN A 47 2.54 24.55 -17.01
N SER A 48 1.24 24.42 -17.29
CA SER A 48 0.72 24.57 -18.64
C SER A 48 1.20 25.91 -19.21
N ASN A 49 2.26 25.88 -20.02
CA ASN A 49 2.57 26.97 -20.94
C ASN A 49 1.34 27.20 -21.81
N LEU A 50 0.58 28.26 -21.50
CA LEU A 50 -0.29 28.92 -22.46
C LEU A 50 0.60 29.42 -23.59
N ASN A 51 0.75 28.60 -24.63
CA ASN A 51 1.16 29.09 -25.93
C ASN A 51 -0.03 29.87 -26.52
N ASN A 52 0.04 31.19 -26.44
CA ASN A 52 -0.58 32.10 -27.39
C ASN A 52 0.54 33.02 -27.89
N PRO A 53 0.86 32.96 -29.18
CA PRO A 53 0.32 33.99 -30.07
C PRO A 53 -0.49 33.43 -31.25
#